data_AF-A0A9P0CPX8-F1
#
_entry.id   AF-A0A9P0CPX8-F1
#
_cell.length_a   1.000
_cell.length_b   1.000
_cell.length_c   1.000
_cell.angle_alpha   90.00
_cell.angle_beta   90.00
_cell.angle_gamma   90.00
#
_symmetry.space_group_name_H-M   'P 1'
#
loop_
_entity.id
_entity.type
_entity.pdbx_description
1 polymer ?
#
loop_
_entity_poly.entity_id
_entity_poly.type
_entity_poly.pdbx_seq_one_letter_code
_entity_poly.pdbx_strand_id
1 'polypeptide(L)'
;MRYFFHFICFCIIHTLCLLFVIKMFISEFLPAVIPVFGVGLVRFVNGLCTGYGNLAGTCYTRRQCRNANGVASTGCARSIGVCCVITRTCGQSSQINNTYFVSPGFPTAYSGAGVCTFTIQKIDADVCQVRIDFLTLRLAQPNTSGSCITDALVITGGASTVPILCGENSGQHMYVDFNGNTNIVISIGTTGAIGRAWNIKVTQINCNCPTKAPSGCLQYFNRTTGTVTSFNYGLAATQGGTRQLANQNYGVCIAMIRGYCGITWSQTNTLSFGVSGDTYTAIGDNSVGTITAEMFGVNCLTDFIVIPSPVLTNPSFNTDRFCGNGFATVTSNSKPFVLTVVTDANELNDMGNVGFSLNYAQTRCPVITTT
;
A
#
# COMPACT_ATOMS: atom_id res chain seq x y z
N MET A 1 -66.63 -5.89 11.70
CA MET A 1 -67.27 -7.19 11.41
C MET A 1 -66.80 -7.66 10.03
N ARG A 2 -65.63 -8.24 9.73
CA ARG A 2 -64.65 -9.11 10.42
C ARG A 2 -65.29 -10.24 11.22
N TYR A 3 -64.79 -11.46 10.98
CA TYR A 3 -65.16 -12.74 11.59
C TYR A 3 -66.36 -13.46 10.94
N PHE A 4 -66.16 -14.11 9.78
CA PHE A 4 -66.87 -15.38 9.45
C PHE A 4 -66.28 -16.17 8.27
N PHE A 5 -64.96 -16.14 8.02
CA PHE A 5 -64.33 -16.95 6.95
C PHE A 5 -62.98 -17.57 7.33
N HIS A 6 -62.68 -17.70 8.63
CA HIS A 6 -61.38 -18.20 9.10
C HIS A 6 -61.52 -19.25 10.21
N PHE A 7 -62.49 -20.16 10.08
CA PHE A 7 -62.74 -21.22 11.08
C PHE A 7 -62.79 -22.65 10.53
N ILE A 8 -62.44 -22.89 9.26
CA ILE A 8 -62.50 -24.25 8.66
C ILE A 8 -61.14 -24.77 8.15
N CYS A 9 -60.06 -23.99 8.22
CA CYS A 9 -58.73 -24.44 7.77
C CYS A 9 -57.75 -24.83 8.90
N PHE A 10 -58.19 -24.86 10.16
CA PHE A 10 -57.31 -25.08 11.32
C PHE A 10 -57.43 -26.46 12.00
N CYS A 11 -58.22 -27.39 11.46
CA CYS A 11 -58.46 -28.70 12.10
C CYS A 11 -58.00 -29.95 11.32
N ILE A 12 -57.29 -29.82 10.18
CA ILE A 12 -56.82 -30.99 9.39
C ILE A 12 -55.28 -31.17 9.42
N ILE A 13 -54.52 -30.22 9.94
CA ILE A 13 -53.04 -30.24 9.85
C ILE A 13 -52.35 -30.83 11.09
N HIS A 14 -53.08 -31.18 12.16
CA HIS A 14 -52.46 -31.71 13.38
C HIS A 14 -52.35 -33.25 13.46
N THR A 15 -52.93 -34.00 12.51
CA THR A 15 -52.96 -35.48 12.56
C THR A 15 -52.05 -36.17 11.55
N LEU A 16 -51.31 -35.42 10.71
CA LEU A 16 -50.33 -35.97 9.77
C LEU A 16 -48.86 -35.73 10.17
N CYS A 17 -48.60 -35.01 11.25
CA CYS A 17 -47.22 -34.66 11.67
C CYS A 17 -46.57 -35.70 12.59
N LEU A 18 -47.30 -36.71 13.08
CA LEU A 18 -46.76 -37.69 14.05
C LEU A 18 -46.29 -39.04 13.44
N LEU A 19 -46.46 -39.26 12.13
CA LEU A 19 -46.10 -40.52 11.46
C LEU A 19 -44.77 -40.48 10.68
N PHE A 20 -44.07 -39.35 10.67
CA PHE A 20 -42.80 -39.20 9.94
C PHE A 20 -41.53 -39.18 10.79
N VAL A 21 -41.63 -39.31 12.12
CA VAL A 21 -40.47 -39.09 13.03
C VAL A 21 -39.96 -40.37 13.72
N ILE A 22 -40.56 -41.55 13.53
CA ILE A 22 -40.14 -42.79 14.26
C ILE A 22 -39.88 -43.98 13.33
N LYS A 23 -39.25 -43.76 12.16
CA LYS A 23 -38.85 -44.90 11.31
C LYS A 23 -37.58 -44.70 10.50
N MET A 24 -36.55 -44.12 11.11
CA MET A 24 -35.21 -44.17 10.50
C MET A 24 -34.10 -44.08 11.55
N PHE A 25 -34.16 -44.96 12.55
CA PHE A 25 -33.00 -45.36 13.33
C PHE A 25 -33.05 -46.88 13.50
N ILE A 26 -31.92 -47.52 13.18
CA ILE A 26 -31.55 -48.93 13.43
C ILE A 26 -32.06 -49.96 12.41
N SER A 27 -31.24 -50.24 11.39
CA SER A 27 -30.82 -51.62 11.10
C SER A 27 -29.39 -51.62 10.54
N GLU A 28 -28.46 -52.22 11.29
CA GLU A 28 -27.04 -52.37 10.97
C GLU A 28 -26.75 -53.63 10.11
N PHE A 29 -25.52 -53.66 9.56
CA PHE A 29 -24.69 -54.82 9.14
C PHE A 29 -24.68 -55.36 7.68
N LEU A 30 -23.75 -54.76 6.89
CA LEU A 30 -22.79 -55.31 5.87
C LEU A 30 -23.27 -55.98 4.55
N PRO A 31 -22.44 -56.02 3.47
CA PRO A 31 -21.89 -54.90 2.69
C PRO A 31 -22.18 -55.07 1.17
N ALA A 32 -22.58 -54.01 0.47
CA ALA A 32 -22.53 -53.98 -0.99
C ALA A 32 -21.34 -53.11 -1.43
N VAL A 33 -20.24 -53.76 -1.78
CA VAL A 33 -19.09 -53.15 -2.45
C VAL A 33 -19.53 -52.71 -3.84
N ILE A 34 -19.67 -51.41 -4.04
CA ILE A 34 -19.66 -50.78 -5.36
C ILE A 34 -18.56 -49.72 -5.32
N PRO A 35 -17.43 -49.88 -6.03
CA PRO A 35 -16.36 -48.92 -6.05
C PRO A 35 -16.74 -47.80 -7.02
N VAL A 36 -17.65 -46.92 -6.61
CA VAL A 36 -17.73 -45.60 -7.23
C VAL A 36 -16.65 -44.78 -6.54
N PHE A 37 -15.53 -44.58 -7.24
CA PHE A 37 -14.54 -43.57 -6.86
C PHE A 37 -15.23 -42.22 -6.84
N GLY A 38 -15.79 -41.86 -5.68
CA GLY A 38 -16.35 -40.57 -5.40
C GLY A 38 -15.21 -39.57 -5.51
N VAL A 39 -15.14 -38.85 -6.62
CA VAL A 39 -14.29 -37.68 -6.79
C VAL A 39 -14.86 -36.59 -5.88
N GLY A 40 -14.64 -36.72 -4.58
CA GLY A 40 -15.04 -35.74 -3.58
C GLY A 40 -14.41 -34.40 -3.97
N LEU A 41 -15.26 -33.44 -4.31
CA LEU A 41 -14.83 -32.10 -4.69
C LEU A 41 -14.29 -31.43 -3.42
N VAL A 42 -12.99 -31.57 -3.19
CA VAL A 42 -12.29 -30.97 -2.06
C VAL A 42 -12.51 -29.45 -2.10
N ARG A 43 -13.23 -28.92 -1.11
CA ARG A 43 -13.47 -27.49 -0.93
C ARG A 43 -12.97 -27.05 0.44
N PHE A 44 -12.22 -25.97 0.46
CA PHE A 44 -11.77 -25.28 1.68
C PHE A 44 -11.75 -23.78 1.41
N VAL A 45 -11.75 -22.97 2.47
CA VAL A 45 -11.66 -21.51 2.35
C VAL A 45 -10.27 -21.11 1.88
N ASN A 46 -10.21 -20.25 0.87
CA ASN A 46 -8.96 -19.71 0.33
C ASN A 46 -8.37 -18.71 1.33
N GLY A 47 -7.51 -19.19 2.22
CA GLY A 47 -6.80 -18.37 3.21
C GLY A 47 -5.44 -17.89 2.71
N LEU A 48 -4.86 -16.90 3.40
CA LEU A 48 -3.47 -16.49 3.21
C LEU A 48 -2.52 -17.61 3.67
N CYS A 49 -1.39 -17.75 2.99
CA CYS A 49 -0.33 -18.69 3.32
C CYS A 49 1.04 -18.12 2.93
N THR A 50 2.12 -18.70 3.44
CA THR A 50 3.49 -18.29 3.09
C THR A 50 4.09 -19.29 2.12
N GLY A 51 4.40 -18.82 0.91
CA GLY A 51 5.03 -19.59 -0.14
C GLY A 51 6.55 -19.47 -0.16
N TYR A 52 7.16 -19.96 -1.24
CA TYR A 52 8.60 -19.89 -1.44
C TYR A 52 9.10 -18.44 -1.45
N GLY A 53 10.29 -18.19 -0.89
CA GLY A 53 10.87 -16.84 -0.81
C GLY A 53 10.11 -15.89 0.12
N ASN A 54 9.34 -16.41 1.09
CA ASN A 54 8.51 -15.64 2.03
C ASN A 54 7.42 -14.77 1.37
N LEU A 55 7.03 -15.10 0.14
CA LEU A 55 5.94 -14.43 -0.55
C LEU A 55 4.59 -14.90 0.02
N ALA A 56 3.65 -13.97 0.19
CA ALA A 56 2.29 -14.27 0.62
C ALA A 56 1.51 -14.86 -0.56
N GLY A 57 1.14 -16.13 -0.45
CA GLY A 57 0.26 -16.80 -1.40
C GLY A 57 -1.18 -16.91 -0.90
N THR A 58 -2.01 -17.51 -1.73
CA THR A 58 -3.37 -17.93 -1.36
C THR A 58 -3.45 -19.45 -1.39
N CYS A 59 -4.03 -20.04 -0.36
CA CYS A 59 -4.21 -21.49 -0.27
C CYS A 59 -5.26 -21.93 -1.30
N TYR A 60 -4.82 -22.69 -2.30
CA TYR A 60 -5.66 -23.22 -3.39
C TYR A 60 -5.48 -24.73 -3.53
N THR A 61 -6.44 -25.40 -4.16
CA THR A 61 -6.18 -26.76 -4.65
C THR A 61 -5.09 -26.71 -5.72
N ARG A 62 -4.32 -27.80 -5.90
CA ARG A 62 -3.29 -27.89 -6.96
C ARG A 62 -3.83 -27.53 -8.34
N ARG A 63 -5.05 -27.98 -8.64
CA ARG A 63 -5.74 -27.68 -9.91
C ARG A 63 -6.08 -26.20 -10.04
N GLN A 64 -6.65 -25.57 -9.00
CA GLN A 64 -6.93 -24.13 -9.02
C GLN A 64 -5.66 -23.30 -9.19
N CYS A 65 -4.58 -23.68 -8.50
CA CYS A 65 -3.30 -22.99 -8.63
C CYS A 65 -2.73 -23.07 -10.06
N ARG A 66 -2.79 -24.26 -10.66
CA ARG A 66 -2.39 -24.47 -12.07
C ARG A 66 -3.26 -23.65 -13.03
N ASN A 67 -4.58 -23.66 -12.84
CA ASN A 67 -5.51 -22.90 -13.68
C ASN A 67 -5.32 -21.38 -13.55
N ALA A 68 -4.87 -20.92 -12.38
CA ALA A 68 -4.50 -19.53 -12.14
C ALA A 68 -3.12 -19.16 -12.70
N ASN A 69 -2.40 -20.08 -13.35
CA ASN A 69 -0.99 -19.92 -13.74
C ASN A 69 -0.13 -19.43 -12.56
N GLY A 70 -0.36 -20.01 -11.38
CA GLY A 70 0.39 -19.74 -10.17
C GLY A 70 1.47 -20.78 -9.91
N VAL A 71 2.41 -20.43 -9.05
CA VAL A 71 3.47 -21.33 -8.60
C VAL A 71 3.01 -21.97 -7.28
N ALA A 72 2.83 -23.30 -7.31
CA ALA A 72 2.55 -24.07 -6.11
C ALA A 72 3.82 -24.21 -5.25
N SER A 73 3.71 -23.94 -3.96
CA SER A 73 4.84 -24.01 -3.02
C SER A 73 4.56 -24.97 -1.86
N THR A 74 4.39 -24.45 -0.64
CA THR A 74 4.18 -25.23 0.59
C THR A 74 2.77 -25.81 0.67
N GLY A 75 2.58 -26.86 1.47
CA GLY A 75 1.24 -27.39 1.77
C GLY A 75 0.44 -26.44 2.67
N CYS A 76 -0.87 -26.33 2.43
CA CYS A 76 -1.78 -25.53 3.25
C CYS A 76 -3.10 -26.31 3.49
N ALA A 77 -4.00 -25.77 4.33
CA ALA A 77 -5.26 -26.42 4.71
C ALA A 77 -5.06 -27.90 5.15
N ARG A 78 -4.18 -28.12 6.13
CA ARG A 78 -3.79 -29.47 6.61
C ARG A 78 -3.27 -30.38 5.48
N SER A 79 -2.44 -29.81 4.60
CA SER A 79 -1.81 -30.48 3.46
C SER A 79 -2.76 -30.96 2.35
N ILE A 80 -4.00 -30.47 2.34
CA ILE A 80 -4.99 -30.73 1.30
C ILE A 80 -4.84 -29.73 0.13
N GLY A 81 -4.35 -28.53 0.42
CA GLY A 81 -4.07 -27.47 -0.55
C GLY A 81 -2.57 -27.22 -0.74
N VAL A 82 -2.26 -26.35 -1.69
CA VAL A 82 -0.93 -25.77 -1.88
C VAL A 82 -1.00 -24.26 -1.78
N CYS A 83 0.04 -23.66 -1.23
CA CYS A 83 0.20 -22.22 -1.21
C CYS A 83 0.56 -21.74 -2.61
N CYS A 84 -0.41 -21.08 -3.25
CA CYS A 84 -0.29 -20.63 -4.63
C CYS A 84 0.15 -19.17 -4.66
N VAL A 85 1.32 -18.91 -5.26
CA VAL A 85 1.83 -17.57 -5.48
C VAL A 85 1.56 -17.18 -6.94
N ILE A 86 0.80 -16.11 -7.14
CA ILE A 86 0.46 -15.64 -8.49
C ILE A 86 1.49 -14.58 -8.90
N THR A 87 2.27 -14.88 -9.93
CA THR A 87 3.31 -13.99 -10.44
C THR A 87 3.04 -13.65 -11.89
N ARG A 88 3.27 -12.39 -12.26
CA ARG A 88 3.10 -11.84 -13.60
C ARG A 88 4.30 -11.00 -13.98
N THR A 89 4.57 -10.93 -15.28
CA THR A 89 5.64 -10.12 -15.86
C THR A 89 5.10 -9.24 -16.99
N CYS A 90 6.00 -8.59 -17.73
CA CYS A 90 5.66 -7.61 -18.77
C CYS A 90 4.59 -8.10 -19.75
N GLY A 91 3.65 -7.22 -20.07
CA GLY A 91 2.56 -7.45 -21.02
C GLY A 91 1.40 -8.29 -20.49
N GLN A 92 1.47 -8.77 -19.25
CA GLN A 92 0.42 -9.61 -18.68
C GLN A 92 -0.61 -8.80 -17.91
N SER A 93 -1.78 -9.40 -17.68
CA SER A 93 -2.81 -8.89 -16.79
C SER A 93 -3.08 -9.83 -15.62
N SER A 94 -3.73 -9.30 -14.58
CA SER A 94 -4.27 -10.13 -13.51
C SER A 94 -5.63 -9.63 -13.05
N GLN A 95 -6.56 -10.59 -12.95
CA GLN A 95 -7.86 -10.45 -12.29
C GLN A 95 -7.89 -11.23 -10.95
N ILE A 96 -6.70 -11.53 -10.39
CA ILE A 96 -6.56 -12.30 -9.16
C ILE A 96 -5.92 -11.41 -8.09
N ASN A 97 -6.51 -11.41 -6.89
CA ASN A 97 -5.98 -10.66 -5.76
C ASN A 97 -4.65 -11.26 -5.27
N ASN A 98 -3.78 -10.44 -4.66
CA ASN A 98 -2.45 -10.81 -4.21
C ASN A 98 -1.56 -11.34 -5.34
N THR A 99 -1.44 -10.56 -6.42
CA THR A 99 -0.57 -10.86 -7.56
C THR A 99 0.75 -10.11 -7.42
N TYR A 100 1.85 -10.75 -7.80
CA TYR A 100 3.19 -10.18 -7.85
C TYR A 100 3.56 -9.81 -9.28
N PHE A 101 3.86 -8.53 -9.54
CA PHE A 101 4.44 -8.06 -10.78
C PHE A 101 5.96 -7.98 -10.66
N VAL A 102 6.66 -8.80 -11.43
CA VAL A 102 8.11 -8.96 -11.34
C VAL A 102 8.81 -8.61 -12.65
N SER A 103 10.04 -8.10 -12.54
CA SER A 103 10.90 -7.90 -13.70
C SER A 103 11.21 -9.22 -14.41
N PRO A 104 11.39 -9.22 -15.74
CA PRO A 104 11.80 -10.42 -16.46
C PRO A 104 13.09 -10.99 -15.86
N GLY A 105 13.08 -12.29 -15.53
CA GLY A 105 14.20 -12.97 -14.90
C GLY A 105 14.40 -12.70 -13.41
N PHE A 106 13.48 -12.01 -12.71
CA PHE A 106 13.56 -11.82 -11.26
C PHE A 106 13.79 -13.16 -10.54
N PRO A 107 14.72 -13.26 -9.56
CA PRO A 107 15.39 -12.18 -8.82
C PRO A 107 16.67 -11.63 -9.45
N THR A 108 17.09 -12.08 -10.64
CA THR A 108 18.28 -11.51 -11.30
C THR A 108 17.99 -10.10 -11.79
N ALA A 109 19.03 -9.27 -11.85
CA ALA A 109 18.90 -7.90 -12.34
C ALA A 109 18.44 -7.90 -13.81
N TYR A 110 17.46 -7.06 -14.12
CA TYR A 110 16.94 -6.84 -15.46
C TYR A 110 17.67 -5.65 -16.11
N SER A 111 18.22 -5.87 -17.30
CA SER A 111 18.98 -4.87 -18.06
C SER A 111 18.40 -4.57 -19.46
N GLY A 112 17.19 -5.05 -19.76
CA GLY A 112 16.52 -4.79 -21.04
C GLY A 112 15.99 -3.36 -21.14
N ALA A 113 15.87 -2.82 -22.34
CA ALA A 113 15.27 -1.50 -22.58
C ALA A 113 13.87 -1.63 -23.17
N GLY A 114 13.03 -0.62 -22.95
CA GLY A 114 11.64 -0.58 -23.42
C GLY A 114 10.64 -0.35 -22.28
N VAL A 115 9.36 -0.56 -22.59
CA VAL A 115 8.26 -0.37 -21.64
C VAL A 115 7.71 -1.73 -21.21
N CYS A 116 7.78 -2.01 -19.92
CA CYS A 116 7.17 -3.18 -19.30
C CYS A 116 5.86 -2.78 -18.63
N THR A 117 4.74 -3.30 -19.12
CA THR A 117 3.41 -3.00 -18.59
C THR A 117 2.83 -4.17 -17.80
N PHE A 118 1.99 -3.86 -16.81
CA PHE A 118 1.18 -4.83 -16.09
C PHE A 118 -0.21 -4.25 -15.84
N THR A 119 -1.25 -4.99 -16.26
CA THR A 119 -2.64 -4.53 -16.20
C THR A 119 -3.39 -5.20 -15.05
N ILE A 120 -3.88 -4.39 -14.12
CA ILE A 120 -4.67 -4.81 -12.98
C ILE A 120 -6.16 -4.70 -13.34
N GLN A 121 -6.85 -5.83 -13.31
CA GLN A 121 -8.28 -5.93 -13.58
C GLN A 121 -9.02 -6.22 -12.28
N LYS A 122 -10.18 -5.58 -12.09
CA LYS A 122 -10.99 -5.78 -10.88
C LYS A 122 -11.42 -7.24 -10.76
N ILE A 123 -11.19 -7.84 -9.59
CA ILE A 123 -11.67 -9.20 -9.31
C ILE A 123 -13.20 -9.27 -9.29
N ASP A 124 -13.84 -8.22 -8.79
CA ASP A 124 -15.28 -8.05 -8.75
C ASP A 124 -15.65 -6.56 -8.65
N ALA A 125 -16.96 -6.27 -8.68
CA ALA A 125 -17.48 -4.90 -8.61
C ALA A 125 -17.29 -4.23 -7.24
N ASP A 126 -17.12 -5.01 -6.17
CA ASP A 126 -16.99 -4.53 -4.79
C ASP A 126 -15.58 -4.05 -4.47
N VAL A 127 -14.62 -4.22 -5.38
CA VAL A 127 -13.29 -3.60 -5.27
C VAL A 127 -13.35 -2.11 -5.60
N CYS A 128 -12.79 -1.28 -4.74
CA CYS A 128 -12.68 0.17 -4.97
C CYS A 128 -11.25 0.65 -5.13
N GLN A 129 -10.28 -0.07 -4.55
CA GLN A 129 -8.93 0.43 -4.39
C GLN A 129 -7.93 -0.68 -4.56
N VAL A 130 -6.73 -0.35 -5.00
CA VAL A 130 -5.58 -1.26 -5.02
C VAL A 130 -4.47 -0.70 -4.14
N ARG A 131 -3.89 -1.57 -3.32
CA ARG A 131 -2.63 -1.32 -2.62
C ARG A 131 -1.51 -1.96 -3.42
N ILE A 132 -0.48 -1.16 -3.69
CA ILE A 132 0.70 -1.53 -4.46
C ILE A 132 1.88 -1.44 -3.50
N ASP A 133 2.45 -2.58 -3.11
CA ASP A 133 3.61 -2.65 -2.22
C ASP A 133 4.87 -2.92 -3.05
N PHE A 134 5.88 -2.07 -2.91
CA PHE A 134 7.18 -2.20 -3.57
C PHE A 134 8.10 -3.07 -2.72
N LEU A 135 7.99 -4.40 -2.81
CA LEU A 135 8.88 -5.30 -2.07
C LEU A 135 10.33 -5.16 -2.53
N THR A 136 10.51 -4.97 -3.83
CA THR A 136 11.75 -4.52 -4.43
C THR A 136 11.37 -3.54 -5.52
N LEU A 137 11.98 -2.37 -5.53
CA LEU A 137 11.86 -1.41 -6.63
C LEU A 137 13.13 -0.57 -6.71
N ARG A 138 14.05 -1.05 -7.55
CA ARG A 138 15.31 -0.38 -7.86
C ARG A 138 15.37 -0.05 -9.34
N LEU A 139 15.27 1.23 -9.65
CA LEU A 139 15.41 1.82 -10.97
C LEU A 139 16.61 2.78 -11.00
N ALA A 140 16.97 3.27 -12.19
CA ALA A 140 17.94 4.36 -12.31
C ALA A 140 17.49 5.58 -11.49
N GLN A 141 18.46 6.29 -10.91
CA GLN A 141 18.24 7.52 -10.16
C GLN A 141 17.73 8.64 -11.08
N PRO A 142 17.01 9.64 -10.54
CA PRO A 142 16.65 10.83 -11.31
C PRO A 142 17.90 11.59 -11.79
N ASN A 143 17.70 12.50 -12.73
CA ASN A 143 18.75 13.46 -13.09
C ASN A 143 18.98 14.49 -11.96
N THR A 144 19.84 15.47 -12.22
CA THR A 144 20.18 16.53 -11.26
C THR A 144 18.99 17.41 -10.86
N SER A 145 17.91 17.41 -11.66
CA SER A 145 16.68 18.16 -11.41
C SER A 145 15.53 17.24 -10.98
N GLY A 146 15.83 16.15 -10.27
CA GLY A 146 14.81 15.27 -9.70
C GLY A 146 13.92 14.53 -10.72
N SER A 147 14.26 14.58 -12.01
CA SER A 147 13.41 14.08 -13.10
C SER A 147 13.80 12.66 -13.52
N CYS A 148 12.79 11.79 -13.61
CA CYS A 148 12.93 10.38 -13.97
C CYS A 148 13.04 10.15 -15.49
N ILE A 149 14.18 10.53 -16.08
CA ILE A 149 14.39 10.47 -17.53
C ILE A 149 14.93 9.12 -18.04
N THR A 150 15.72 8.42 -17.22
CA THR A 150 16.39 7.17 -17.64
C THR A 150 15.47 5.97 -17.45
N ASP A 151 14.90 5.85 -16.25
CA ASP A 151 13.88 4.87 -15.92
C ASP A 151 12.73 5.60 -15.23
N ALA A 152 11.50 5.17 -15.49
CA ALA A 152 10.30 5.76 -14.91
C ALA A 152 9.24 4.69 -14.65
N LEU A 153 8.69 4.69 -13.44
CA LEU A 153 7.46 4.00 -13.09
C LEU A 153 6.30 4.99 -13.17
N VAL A 154 5.28 4.63 -13.95
CA VAL A 154 4.06 5.41 -14.16
C VAL A 154 2.86 4.50 -13.92
N ILE A 155 1.89 4.98 -13.14
CA ILE A 155 0.63 4.26 -12.88
C ILE A 155 -0.53 5.08 -13.45
N THR A 156 -1.35 4.47 -14.31
CA THR A 156 -2.46 5.14 -14.99
C THR A 156 -3.77 4.34 -14.87
N GLY A 157 -4.88 4.94 -15.30
CA GLY A 157 -6.21 4.32 -15.31
C GLY A 157 -6.98 4.37 -13.98
N GLY A 158 -6.30 4.74 -12.89
CA GLY A 158 -6.92 5.02 -11.60
C GLY A 158 -7.60 6.39 -11.54
N ALA A 159 -8.37 6.63 -10.47
CA ALA A 159 -8.94 7.93 -10.12
C ALA A 159 -8.02 8.77 -9.21
N SER A 160 -6.86 8.23 -8.84
CA SER A 160 -5.85 8.91 -8.03
C SER A 160 -4.78 9.55 -8.91
N THR A 161 -4.33 10.76 -8.57
CA THR A 161 -3.13 11.35 -9.16
C THR A 161 -1.91 10.65 -8.58
N VAL A 162 -1.18 9.93 -9.42
CA VAL A 162 0.02 9.18 -9.05
C VAL A 162 1.25 9.85 -9.66
N PRO A 163 2.24 10.27 -8.87
CA PRO A 163 3.46 10.84 -9.42
C PRO A 163 4.32 9.79 -10.14
N ILE A 164 5.20 10.27 -11.00
CA ILE A 164 6.22 9.44 -11.66
C ILE A 164 7.31 9.13 -10.64
N LEU A 165 7.72 7.86 -10.55
CA LEU A 165 8.75 7.41 -9.62
C LEU A 165 9.96 6.82 -10.36
N CYS A 166 11.15 7.00 -9.77
CA CYS A 166 12.38 6.33 -10.16
C CYS A 166 13.30 6.19 -8.94
N GLY A 167 14.51 5.66 -9.14
CA GLY A 167 15.45 5.39 -8.07
C GLY A 167 15.05 4.23 -7.16
N GLU A 168 15.27 4.38 -5.85
CA GLU A 168 15.10 3.31 -4.85
C GLU A 168 13.84 3.52 -4.00
N ASN A 169 12.89 2.60 -4.09
CA ASN A 169 11.59 2.70 -3.41
C ASN A 169 11.19 1.39 -2.72
N SER A 170 12.13 0.45 -2.54
CA SER A 170 11.86 -0.79 -1.83
C SER A 170 11.37 -0.53 -0.40
N GLY A 171 10.34 -1.26 0.03
CA GLY A 171 9.68 -1.10 1.32
C GLY A 171 8.56 -0.06 1.35
N GLN A 172 8.38 0.74 0.30
CA GLN A 172 7.29 1.70 0.21
C GLN A 172 6.02 1.10 -0.41
N HIS A 173 4.90 1.82 -0.31
CA HIS A 173 3.63 1.41 -0.88
C HIS A 173 2.81 2.60 -1.38
N MET A 174 1.79 2.31 -2.18
CA MET A 174 0.84 3.27 -2.72
C MET A 174 -0.58 2.72 -2.69
N TYR A 175 -1.56 3.60 -2.56
CA TYR A 175 -2.98 3.30 -2.70
C TYR A 175 -3.52 4.04 -3.93
N VAL A 176 -4.20 3.31 -4.81
CA VAL A 176 -4.77 3.86 -6.05
C VAL A 176 -6.23 3.44 -6.14
N ASP A 177 -7.13 4.40 -6.28
CA ASP A 177 -8.56 4.16 -6.43
C ASP A 177 -8.87 3.76 -7.88
N PHE A 178 -9.76 2.80 -8.08
CA PHE A 178 -10.27 2.46 -9.41
C PHE A 178 -11.22 3.55 -9.92
N ASN A 179 -11.08 3.92 -11.19
CA ASN A 179 -12.05 4.79 -11.85
C ASN A 179 -13.16 3.93 -12.51
N GLY A 180 -14.18 3.59 -11.73
CA GLY A 180 -15.26 2.68 -12.17
C GLY A 180 -14.72 1.27 -12.44
N ASN A 181 -14.85 0.81 -13.70
CA ASN A 181 -14.33 -0.47 -14.19
C ASN A 181 -13.05 -0.33 -15.03
N THR A 182 -12.45 0.87 -15.06
CA THR A 182 -11.20 1.11 -15.80
C THR A 182 -10.08 0.32 -15.16
N ASN A 183 -9.28 -0.38 -15.97
CA ASN A 183 -8.13 -1.12 -15.50
C ASN A 183 -7.04 -0.14 -15.05
N ILE A 184 -6.33 -0.48 -13.97
CA ILE A 184 -5.13 0.24 -13.54
C ILE A 184 -3.93 -0.40 -14.23
N VAL A 185 -3.05 0.42 -14.82
CA VAL A 185 -1.87 -0.08 -15.54
C VAL A 185 -0.62 0.45 -14.86
N ILE A 186 0.27 -0.46 -14.45
CA ILE A 186 1.64 -0.13 -14.02
C ILE A 186 2.54 -0.22 -15.25
N SER A 187 3.24 0.86 -15.58
CA SER A 187 4.18 0.93 -16.69
C SER A 187 5.56 1.30 -16.17
N ILE A 188 6.55 0.47 -16.45
CA ILE A 188 7.96 0.74 -16.12
C ILE A 188 8.71 0.92 -17.45
N GLY A 189 9.01 2.17 -17.77
CA GLY A 189 9.82 2.58 -18.89
C GLY A 189 11.30 2.54 -18.51
N THR A 190 12.13 2.01 -19.39
CA THR A 190 13.53 1.75 -19.10
C THR A 190 14.44 2.02 -20.29
N THR A 191 15.61 2.63 -20.03
CA THR A 191 16.62 2.91 -21.07
C THR A 191 18.03 2.50 -20.63
N GLY A 192 18.85 2.04 -21.59
CA GLY A 192 20.20 1.56 -21.32
C GLY A 192 20.28 0.23 -20.55
N ALA A 193 21.50 -0.23 -20.29
CA ALA A 193 21.82 -1.51 -19.63
C ALA A 193 22.21 -1.32 -18.17
N ILE A 194 21.28 -0.80 -17.35
CA ILE A 194 21.45 -0.61 -15.91
C ILE A 194 20.81 -1.79 -15.18
N GLY A 195 21.41 -2.23 -14.07
CA GLY A 195 20.91 -3.37 -13.28
C GLY A 195 19.69 -3.03 -12.42
N ARG A 196 18.49 -3.25 -12.95
CA ARG A 196 17.21 -2.96 -12.27
C ARG A 196 16.63 -4.20 -11.62
N ALA A 197 15.74 -4.02 -10.66
CA ALA A 197 14.90 -5.11 -10.19
C ALA A 197 13.60 -4.55 -9.63
N TRP A 198 12.47 -5.19 -9.95
CA TRP A 198 11.23 -4.92 -9.26
C TRP A 198 10.48 -6.21 -8.95
N ASN A 199 9.86 -6.20 -7.76
CA ASN A 199 8.91 -7.18 -7.28
C ASN A 199 7.83 -6.40 -6.54
N ILE A 200 6.69 -6.21 -7.21
CA ILE A 200 5.61 -5.34 -6.77
C ILE A 200 4.42 -6.22 -6.43
N LYS A 201 3.98 -6.19 -5.17
CA LYS A 201 2.77 -6.91 -4.75
C LYS A 201 1.55 -6.01 -4.95
N VAL A 202 0.53 -6.56 -5.59
CA VAL A 202 -0.74 -5.89 -5.87
C VAL A 202 -1.85 -6.58 -5.08
N THR A 203 -2.48 -5.84 -4.17
CA THR A 203 -3.60 -6.28 -3.36
C THR A 203 -4.82 -5.40 -3.62
N GLN A 204 -5.88 -5.99 -4.14
CA GLN A 204 -7.17 -5.34 -4.34
C GLN A 204 -7.96 -5.29 -3.03
N ILE A 205 -8.60 -4.15 -2.78
CA ILE A 205 -9.27 -3.80 -1.54
C ILE A 205 -10.73 -3.48 -1.83
N ASN A 206 -11.62 -4.21 -1.16
CA ASN A 206 -13.06 -3.99 -1.26
C ASN A 206 -13.45 -2.63 -0.68
N CYS A 207 -14.51 -2.03 -1.22
CA CYS A 207 -15.02 -0.70 -0.85
C CYS A 207 -15.33 -0.59 0.65
N ASN A 208 -15.78 -1.68 1.27
CA ASN A 208 -16.16 -1.75 2.68
C ASN A 208 -15.03 -2.29 3.59
N CYS A 209 -13.83 -2.46 3.06
CA CYS A 209 -12.72 -3.00 3.84
C CYS A 209 -12.18 -1.95 4.84
N PRO A 210 -12.02 -2.29 6.13
CA PRO A 210 -11.46 -1.36 7.13
C PRO A 210 -10.03 -0.89 6.82
N THR A 211 -9.29 -1.61 5.97
CA THR A 211 -7.92 -1.27 5.57
C THR A 211 -7.86 -0.40 4.31
N LYS A 212 -9.02 0.01 3.77
CA LYS A 212 -9.10 0.96 2.66
C LYS A 212 -8.54 2.31 3.11
N ALA A 213 -7.62 2.87 2.32
CA ALA A 213 -7.13 4.22 2.54
C ALA A 213 -8.23 5.24 2.17
N PRO A 214 -8.36 6.36 2.90
CA PRO A 214 -9.24 7.45 2.49
C PRO A 214 -8.87 7.98 1.11
N SER A 215 -9.85 8.42 0.32
CA SER A 215 -9.58 9.04 -0.98
C SER A 215 -8.73 10.30 -0.83
N GLY A 216 -7.76 10.49 -1.72
CA GLY A 216 -6.75 11.55 -1.63
C GLY A 216 -5.47 11.14 -0.88
N CYS A 217 -5.45 10.01 -0.19
CA CYS A 217 -4.27 9.46 0.47
C CYS A 217 -3.52 8.51 -0.46
N LEU A 218 -2.36 8.92 -0.97
CA LEU A 218 -1.51 8.04 -1.79
C LEU A 218 -0.75 7.04 -0.92
N GLN A 219 -0.33 7.44 0.27
CA GLN A 219 0.20 6.55 1.30
C GLN A 219 -0.74 6.53 2.50
N TYR A 220 -0.92 5.35 3.08
CA TYR A 220 -1.74 5.18 4.28
C TYR A 220 -1.07 4.24 5.27
N PHE A 221 -0.98 4.69 6.52
CA PHE A 221 -0.39 3.94 7.62
C PHE A 221 -1.43 3.76 8.73
N ASN A 222 -1.49 2.58 9.32
CA ASN A 222 -2.53 2.21 10.30
C ASN A 222 -1.98 1.84 11.68
N ARG A 223 -0.78 2.34 12.01
CA ARG A 223 -0.13 2.14 13.32
C ARG A 223 -0.11 3.43 14.12
N THR A 224 0.02 3.31 15.44
CA THR A 224 0.19 4.45 16.35
C THR A 224 1.56 5.11 16.22
N THR A 225 2.58 4.36 15.80
CA THR A 225 3.92 4.85 15.49
C THR A 225 4.43 4.24 14.19
N GLY A 226 5.33 4.93 13.52
CA GLY A 226 5.97 4.45 12.30
C GLY A 226 6.88 5.51 11.70
N THR A 227 7.35 5.21 10.49
CA THR A 227 8.23 6.10 9.73
C THR A 227 7.62 6.32 8.35
N VAL A 228 7.64 7.57 7.90
CA VAL A 228 7.29 7.98 6.55
C VAL A 228 8.55 8.49 5.87
N THR A 229 8.85 7.96 4.70
CA THR A 229 9.94 8.43 3.85
C THR A 229 9.37 8.98 2.56
N SER A 230 9.99 10.03 2.00
CA SER A 230 9.69 10.43 0.62
C SER A 230 10.02 9.29 -0.34
N PHE A 231 9.37 9.27 -1.51
CA PHE A 231 9.84 8.44 -2.61
C PHE A 231 11.30 8.76 -2.96
N ASN A 232 12.05 7.74 -3.36
CA ASN A 232 13.50 7.77 -3.62
C ASN A 232 14.41 8.24 -2.45
N TYR A 233 13.90 8.30 -1.21
CA TYR A 233 14.72 8.63 -0.05
C TYR A 233 15.96 7.74 0.07
N GLY A 234 17.08 8.32 0.52
CA GLY A 234 18.31 7.59 0.83
C GLY A 234 19.24 8.39 1.72
N LEU A 235 20.25 7.75 2.30
CA LEU A 235 21.11 8.37 3.32
C LEU A 235 22.13 9.38 2.79
N ALA A 236 22.31 9.44 1.47
CA ALA A 236 23.20 10.39 0.80
C ALA A 236 22.70 10.63 -0.62
N ALA A 237 22.75 11.87 -1.08
CA ALA A 237 22.48 12.18 -2.48
C ALA A 237 23.52 11.52 -3.40
N THR A 238 23.13 11.30 -4.65
CA THR A 238 24.08 10.93 -5.70
C THR A 238 25.02 12.12 -5.94
N GLN A 239 26.31 11.89 -6.17
CA GLN A 239 27.29 12.96 -6.36
C GLN A 239 26.85 13.89 -7.52
N GLY A 240 26.63 15.17 -7.21
CA GLY A 240 26.12 16.16 -8.17
C GLY A 240 24.64 15.99 -8.57
N GLY A 241 23.91 15.06 -7.95
CA GLY A 241 22.49 14.82 -8.17
C GLY A 241 21.65 15.02 -6.91
N THR A 242 20.38 14.67 -7.02
CA THR A 242 19.39 14.76 -5.95
C THR A 242 18.63 13.45 -5.82
N ARG A 243 18.12 13.15 -4.63
CA ARG A 243 17.16 12.08 -4.39
C ARG A 243 15.72 12.58 -4.33
N GLN A 244 15.54 13.87 -4.07
CA GLN A 244 14.25 14.53 -4.17
C GLN A 244 13.74 14.38 -5.61
N LEU A 245 12.52 13.85 -5.75
CA LEU A 245 11.86 13.77 -7.05
C LEU A 245 11.13 15.08 -7.31
N ALA A 246 11.21 15.57 -8.53
CA ALA A 246 10.49 16.76 -8.98
C ALA A 246 9.00 16.44 -9.23
N ASN A 247 8.17 17.47 -9.24
CA ASN A 247 6.75 17.44 -9.60
C ASN A 247 5.90 16.46 -8.76
N GLN A 248 6.16 16.39 -7.46
CA GLN A 248 5.41 15.55 -6.54
C GLN A 248 4.29 16.36 -5.90
N ASN A 249 3.10 15.80 -5.82
CA ASN A 249 2.02 16.35 -5.01
C ASN A 249 1.14 15.20 -4.51
N TYR A 250 1.39 14.74 -3.28
CA TYR A 250 0.66 13.61 -2.72
C TYR A 250 0.44 13.70 -1.21
N GLY A 251 -0.68 13.12 -0.77
CA GLY A 251 -1.04 13.00 0.64
C GLY A 251 -0.55 11.69 1.25
N VAL A 252 0.04 11.79 2.43
CA VAL A 252 0.33 10.69 3.35
C VAL A 252 -0.63 10.78 4.52
N CYS A 253 -1.39 9.72 4.76
CA CYS A 253 -2.41 9.69 5.79
C CYS A 253 -2.09 8.66 6.87
N ILE A 254 -2.35 9.03 8.11
CA ILE A 254 -2.18 8.15 9.26
C ILE A 254 -3.55 7.87 9.87
N ALA A 255 -3.91 6.60 10.02
CA ALA A 255 -5.16 6.20 10.66
C ALA A 255 -5.18 6.68 12.10
N MET A 256 -6.16 7.50 12.46
CA MET A 256 -6.36 7.93 13.84
C MET A 256 -6.88 6.75 14.67
N ILE A 257 -6.04 6.22 15.56
CA ILE A 257 -6.42 5.10 16.43
C ILE A 257 -7.28 5.64 17.59
N ARG A 258 -8.32 4.90 17.98
CA ARG A 258 -9.21 5.32 19.07
C ARG A 258 -8.42 5.59 20.35
N GLY A 259 -8.72 6.71 21.01
CA GLY A 259 -8.02 7.15 22.22
C GLY A 259 -6.77 8.00 21.96
N TYR A 260 -6.43 8.28 20.70
CA TYR A 260 -5.36 9.19 20.30
C TYR A 260 -5.94 10.46 19.70
N CYS A 261 -5.37 11.63 20.04
CA CYS A 261 -5.91 12.94 19.68
C CYS A 261 -4.91 13.89 19.00
N GLY A 262 -3.63 13.58 19.05
CA GLY A 262 -2.60 14.31 18.31
C GLY A 262 -1.58 13.38 17.65
N ILE A 263 -0.70 13.96 16.86
CA ILE A 263 0.39 13.27 16.17
C ILE A 263 1.66 14.13 16.21
N THR A 264 2.76 13.53 16.65
CA THR A 264 4.07 14.16 16.69
C THR A 264 4.92 13.64 15.54
N TRP A 265 5.56 14.55 14.82
CA TRP A 265 6.49 14.27 13.73
C TRP A 265 7.91 14.68 14.13
N SER A 266 8.89 13.85 13.83
CA SER A 266 10.29 14.10 14.15
C SER A 266 11.21 13.46 13.12
N GLN A 267 12.42 13.99 12.97
CA GLN A 267 13.43 13.36 12.13
C GLN A 267 13.81 11.96 12.64
N THR A 268 14.08 11.03 11.71
CA THR A 268 14.58 9.69 12.07
C THR A 268 16.04 9.72 12.51
N ASN A 269 16.83 10.62 11.93
CA ASN A 269 18.20 10.93 12.32
C ASN A 269 18.52 12.37 11.90
N THR A 270 19.67 12.92 12.30
CA THR A 270 20.04 14.31 12.00
C THR A 270 20.10 14.61 10.50
N LEU A 271 20.50 13.66 9.64
CA LEU A 271 20.62 13.90 8.19
C LEU A 271 19.40 13.40 7.41
N SER A 272 18.26 13.22 8.08
CA SER A 272 17.08 12.57 7.50
C SER A 272 16.09 13.53 6.86
N PHE A 273 16.39 14.83 6.83
CA PHE A 273 15.53 15.83 6.22
C PHE A 273 16.37 16.80 5.39
N GLY A 274 16.19 16.72 4.06
CA GLY A 274 16.73 17.67 3.10
C GLY A 274 15.72 17.81 1.97
N VAL A 275 14.92 18.88 2.02
CA VAL A 275 13.81 19.18 1.09
C VAL A 275 13.91 20.65 0.71
N SER A 276 14.23 20.97 -0.54
CA SER A 276 14.65 22.32 -0.98
C SER A 276 15.97 22.82 -0.35
N GLY A 277 16.64 23.71 -1.06
CA GLY A 277 17.94 24.31 -0.73
C GLY A 277 19.13 23.44 -1.11
N ASP A 278 20.31 24.05 -1.10
CA ASP A 278 21.58 23.37 -1.40
C ASP A 278 22.12 22.63 -0.17
N THR A 279 21.90 21.31 -0.13
CA THR A 279 22.39 20.43 0.93
C THR A 279 23.92 20.37 0.95
N TYR A 280 24.60 20.48 -0.20
CA TYR A 280 26.07 20.40 -0.25
C TYR A 280 26.73 21.57 0.49
N THR A 281 26.20 22.79 0.30
CA THR A 281 26.71 23.96 1.04
C THR A 281 26.46 23.86 2.54
N ALA A 282 25.28 23.37 2.94
CA ALA A 282 24.90 23.18 4.34
C ALA A 282 25.68 22.04 5.04
N ILE A 283 26.26 21.09 4.29
CA ILE A 283 27.20 20.12 4.89
C ILE A 283 28.51 20.83 5.26
N GLY A 284 28.97 21.79 4.44
CA GLY A 284 30.21 22.52 4.67
C GLY A 284 30.20 23.44 5.89
N ASP A 285 29.02 23.91 6.31
CA ASP A 285 28.84 24.76 7.50
C ASP A 285 28.42 23.99 8.77
N ASN A 286 28.32 22.65 8.69
CA ASN A 286 27.83 21.76 9.77
C ASN A 286 26.40 22.08 10.26
N SER A 287 25.55 22.70 9.43
CA SER A 287 24.19 23.07 9.83
C SER A 287 23.14 21.98 9.54
N VAL A 288 23.40 21.02 8.64
CA VAL A 288 22.44 19.96 8.30
C VAL A 288 21.95 19.21 9.55
N GLY A 289 20.64 19.07 9.66
CA GLY A 289 19.96 18.37 10.72
C GLY A 289 19.69 19.18 11.97
N THR A 290 20.25 20.38 12.05
CA THR A 290 20.08 21.27 13.19
C THR A 290 18.89 22.21 12.96
N ILE A 291 18.42 22.83 14.04
CA ILE A 291 17.38 23.86 13.98
C ILE A 291 17.80 25.11 13.20
N THR A 292 19.10 25.33 12.96
CA THR A 292 19.57 26.51 12.20
C THR A 292 19.39 26.36 10.70
N ALA A 293 19.30 25.12 10.21
CA ALA A 293 19.06 24.80 8.81
C ALA A 293 17.57 24.51 8.50
N GLU A 294 16.71 24.65 9.50
CA GLU A 294 15.26 24.53 9.33
C GLU A 294 14.70 25.74 8.59
N MET A 295 13.86 25.49 7.59
CA MET A 295 13.09 26.52 6.90
C MET A 295 11.59 26.18 6.98
N PHE A 296 10.76 27.22 7.08
CA PHE A 296 9.32 27.06 7.19
C PHE A 296 8.56 28.27 6.64
N GLY A 297 7.27 28.09 6.39
CA GLY A 297 6.37 29.16 5.99
C GLY A 297 6.77 29.86 4.70
N VAL A 298 6.98 31.18 4.77
CA VAL A 298 7.22 32.03 3.58
C VAL A 298 8.52 31.70 2.84
N ASN A 299 9.45 30.99 3.48
CA ASN A 299 10.70 30.55 2.86
C ASN A 299 10.51 29.26 2.03
N CYS A 300 9.41 28.53 2.24
CA CYS A 300 9.11 27.27 1.59
C CYS A 300 8.14 27.46 0.42
N LEU A 301 8.68 27.98 -0.70
CA LEU A 301 7.90 28.39 -1.86
C LEU A 301 7.81 27.32 -2.96
N THR A 302 8.87 26.54 -3.15
CA THR A 302 8.99 25.54 -4.23
C THR A 302 8.70 24.14 -3.70
N ASP A 303 9.55 23.64 -2.79
CA ASP A 303 9.43 22.29 -2.25
C ASP A 303 9.28 22.29 -0.74
N PHE A 304 8.30 21.54 -0.26
CA PHE A 304 7.97 21.49 1.16
C PHE A 304 7.07 20.32 1.49
N ILE A 305 7.03 20.01 2.78
CA ILE A 305 5.97 19.20 3.35
C ILE A 305 4.97 20.09 4.10
N VAL A 306 3.72 19.66 4.14
CA VAL A 306 2.64 20.33 4.88
C VAL A 306 2.21 19.47 6.05
N ILE A 307 2.26 20.02 7.26
CA ILE A 307 1.69 19.43 8.48
C ILE A 307 0.65 20.41 9.02
N PRO A 308 -0.65 20.08 9.01
CA PRO A 308 -1.69 21.03 9.39
C PRO A 308 -1.65 21.43 10.86
N SER A 309 -1.76 22.73 11.15
CA SER A 309 -1.81 23.30 12.52
C SER A 309 -0.79 22.67 13.50
N PRO A 310 0.52 22.76 13.19
CA PRO A 310 1.56 22.22 14.04
C PRO A 310 1.77 23.13 15.26
N VAL A 311 2.02 22.52 16.40
CA VAL A 311 2.41 23.17 17.65
C VAL A 311 3.83 22.75 17.97
N LEU A 312 4.71 23.75 18.13
CA LEU A 312 6.04 23.59 18.70
C LEU A 312 6.01 23.94 20.19
N THR A 313 6.95 23.38 20.95
CA THR A 313 7.18 23.74 22.35
C THR A 313 7.83 25.12 22.51
N ASN A 314 8.55 25.64 21.49
CA ASN A 314 9.06 27.02 21.39
C ASN A 314 9.90 27.19 20.10
N PRO A 315 9.73 28.24 19.28
CA PRO A 315 8.67 29.25 19.26
C PRO A 315 7.40 28.75 18.56
N SER A 316 6.26 29.42 18.76
CA SER A 316 5.00 29.08 18.07
C SER A 316 5.06 29.44 16.59
N PHE A 317 4.86 28.46 15.70
CA PHE A 317 4.72 28.72 14.27
C PHE A 317 3.26 29.01 13.89
N ASN A 318 3.03 30.06 13.10
CA ASN A 318 1.78 30.25 12.35
C ASN A 318 1.98 29.79 10.89
N THR A 319 2.50 28.58 10.73
CA THR A 319 2.69 27.98 9.40
C THR A 319 2.49 26.48 9.46
N ASP A 320 2.14 25.93 8.32
CA ASP A 320 1.93 24.52 8.04
C ASP A 320 3.00 23.95 7.10
N ARG A 321 3.91 24.77 6.54
CA ARG A 321 4.91 24.35 5.54
C ARG A 321 6.32 24.27 6.12
N PHE A 322 7.03 23.18 5.80
CA PHE A 322 8.39 22.90 6.27
C PHE A 322 9.29 22.44 5.12
N CYS A 323 10.52 22.96 5.08
CA CYS A 323 11.54 22.70 4.07
C CYS A 323 12.95 22.96 4.64
N GLY A 324 13.97 22.95 3.81
CA GLY A 324 15.38 23.10 4.16
C GLY A 324 16.07 21.81 4.54
N ASN A 325 17.17 21.96 5.29
CA ASN A 325 18.10 20.87 5.64
C ASN A 325 18.00 20.49 7.12
N GLY A 326 16.89 20.84 7.77
CA GLY A 326 16.59 20.52 9.15
C GLY A 326 15.09 20.55 9.40
N PHE A 327 14.64 19.85 10.44
CA PHE A 327 13.24 19.77 10.80
C PHE A 327 13.10 19.63 12.32
N ALA A 328 12.42 20.58 12.96
CA ALA A 328 12.10 20.51 14.38
C ALA A 328 10.95 19.53 14.63
N THR A 329 10.92 18.96 15.84
CA THR A 329 9.82 18.06 16.23
C THR A 329 8.54 18.85 16.44
N VAL A 330 7.52 18.58 15.63
CA VAL A 330 6.22 19.27 15.67
C VAL A 330 5.11 18.34 16.13
N THR A 331 4.11 18.85 16.84
CA THR A 331 2.90 18.09 17.20
C THR A 331 1.66 18.75 16.62
N SER A 332 0.85 18.00 15.88
CA SER A 332 -0.43 18.46 15.37
C SER A 332 -1.58 17.78 16.10
N ASN A 333 -2.60 18.56 16.48
CA ASN A 333 -3.89 18.06 16.96
C ASN A 333 -4.98 18.15 15.87
N SER A 334 -4.61 18.61 14.67
CA SER A 334 -5.51 18.72 13.53
C SER A 334 -5.89 17.33 13.02
N LYS A 335 -7.11 17.21 12.50
CA LYS A 335 -7.69 15.94 12.03
C LYS A 335 -8.24 16.12 10.61
N PRO A 336 -8.09 15.12 9.73
CA PRO A 336 -7.36 13.87 9.92
C PRO A 336 -5.84 14.07 10.05
N PHE A 337 -5.12 13.06 10.57
CA PHE A 337 -3.65 13.10 10.61
C PHE A 337 -3.10 12.89 9.21
N VAL A 338 -2.52 13.95 8.65
CA VAL A 338 -2.00 13.98 7.28
C VAL A 338 -0.67 14.72 7.20
N LEU A 339 0.14 14.33 6.23
CA LEU A 339 1.32 15.01 5.76
C LEU A 339 1.20 15.11 4.23
N THR A 340 1.32 16.29 3.65
CA THR A 340 1.33 16.46 2.19
C THR A 340 2.74 16.74 1.72
N VAL A 341 3.17 16.12 0.63
CA VAL A 341 4.46 16.37 0.01
C VAL A 341 4.23 17.16 -1.27
N VAL A 342 4.95 18.27 -1.43
CA VAL A 342 4.91 19.11 -2.63
C VAL A 342 6.34 19.37 -3.08
N THR A 343 6.64 19.07 -4.34
CA THR A 343 7.86 19.49 -5.03
C THR A 343 7.48 20.01 -6.40
N ASP A 344 8.14 21.08 -6.85
CA ASP A 344 7.86 21.67 -8.16
C ASP A 344 8.82 21.13 -9.24
N ALA A 345 8.93 21.82 -10.38
CA ALA A 345 9.84 21.42 -11.46
C ALA A 345 11.19 22.16 -11.40
N ASN A 346 11.31 23.18 -10.56
CA ASN A 346 12.42 24.10 -10.51
C ASN A 346 13.39 23.71 -9.39
N GLU A 347 14.41 22.94 -9.77
CA GLU A 347 15.44 22.46 -8.84
C GLU A 347 16.73 23.30 -8.95
N LEU A 348 16.61 24.58 -9.35
CA LEU A 348 17.75 25.48 -9.48
C LEU A 348 18.28 25.85 -8.08
N ASN A 349 19.48 25.34 -7.76
CA ASN A 349 20.14 25.41 -6.45
C ASN A 349 19.54 24.47 -5.37
N ASP A 350 18.66 23.55 -5.75
CA ASP A 350 18.19 22.45 -4.92
C ASP A 350 19.07 21.21 -5.18
N MET A 351 20.27 21.23 -4.61
CA MET A 351 21.30 20.21 -4.86
C MET A 351 21.54 19.35 -3.63
N GLY A 352 21.73 18.06 -3.85
CA GLY A 352 22.13 17.14 -2.78
C GLY A 352 21.01 16.76 -1.81
N ASN A 353 19.76 17.13 -2.11
CA ASN A 353 18.61 16.82 -1.28
C ASN A 353 18.39 15.31 -1.22
N VAL A 354 18.35 14.79 0.00
CA VAL A 354 18.14 13.36 0.27
C VAL A 354 16.67 12.96 0.29
N GLY A 355 15.77 13.95 0.26
CA GLY A 355 14.35 13.80 0.58
C GLY A 355 14.14 13.86 2.09
N PHE A 356 13.12 13.16 2.59
CA PHE A 356 12.88 13.12 4.03
C PHE A 356 12.58 11.71 4.56
N SER A 357 12.86 11.50 5.84
CA SER A 357 12.50 10.33 6.62
C SER A 357 12.11 10.78 8.03
N LEU A 358 10.80 10.82 8.29
CA LEU A 358 10.19 11.31 9.52
C LEU A 358 9.52 10.17 10.30
N ASN A 359 9.80 10.10 11.60
CA ASN A 359 9.01 9.32 12.53
C ASN A 359 7.71 10.05 12.87
N TYR A 360 6.63 9.28 12.96
CA TYR A 360 5.38 9.75 13.53
C TYR A 360 5.02 8.96 14.78
N ALA A 361 4.42 9.63 15.76
CA ALA A 361 3.87 9.00 16.96
C ALA A 361 2.57 9.69 17.36
N GLN A 362 1.49 8.92 17.47
CA GLN A 362 0.21 9.43 17.94
C GLN A 362 0.26 9.65 19.46
N THR A 363 -0.30 10.76 19.93
CA THR A 363 -0.43 11.10 21.34
C THR A 363 -1.82 10.79 21.86
N ARG A 364 -1.92 10.26 23.08
CA ARG A 364 -3.21 9.92 23.70
C ARG A 364 -4.03 11.18 23.95
N CYS A 365 -5.35 11.04 23.89
CA CYS A 365 -6.25 12.11 24.30
C CYS A 365 -6.04 12.47 25.78
N PRO A 366 -6.12 13.75 26.15
CA PRO A 366 -6.11 14.16 27.55
C PRO A 366 -7.23 13.47 28.31
N VAL A 367 -6.92 12.89 29.47
CA VAL A 367 -7.94 12.41 30.40
C VAL A 367 -8.38 13.62 31.21
N ILE A 368 -9.62 14.08 30.99
CA ILE A 368 -10.19 15.13 31.84
C ILE A 368 -10.42 14.48 33.21
N THR A 369 -9.57 14.81 34.17
CA THR A 369 -9.84 14.54 35.58
C THR A 369 -10.71 15.68 36.08
N THR A 370 -12.00 15.41 36.30
CA THR A 370 -12.89 16.34 36.98
C THR A 370 -12.47 16.37 38.44
N THR A 371 -11.63 17.33 38.83
CA THR A 371 -11.34 17.65 40.22
C THR A 371 -12.43 18.50 40.82
#